data_AF-A0A2N4SRL0-F1
#
_entry.id   AF-A0A2N4SRL0-F1
#
_cell.length_a   1.000
_cell.length_b   1.000
_cell.length_c   1.000
_cell.angle_alpha   90.00
_cell.angle_beta   90.00
_cell.angle_gamma   90.00
#
_symmetry.space_group_name_H-M   'P 1'
#
loop_
_entity.id
_entity.type
_entity.pdbx_description
1 polymer ?
#
loop_
_entity_poly.entity_id
_entity_poly.type
_entity_poly.pdbx_seq_one_letter_code
_entity_poly.pdbx_strand_id
1 'polypeptide(L)'
;MSTLHADPRAIACASFWQALSDKLESLQSLSGPALVGELNALLQPFFPNLAAEVLGDPPAFTLVLTAHGAEADFEDLMALVRSAPPLPQVAVEAFRQRMREGFSMRMNDFELASSDVLVKHEPYRGRVALELGFAKPIPMDMQDHARHMSLIMLDHILGEYDFAVKVGPVDHVEADAQADFEGVPLDDFVALFDACWRDDLGHTGVFPAGEHGWSGLTATRTADDGSEVEAVVMRNDAANALLGRADLGHRLSAAVPVESGEELDEARVYEDRLTALLQTHGEGCCTHIVLEEGVRTVHFHVADPQVAIAHAQSVQDALELPVTLALAFDPTWKSYRTWLA
;
A
#
# COMPACT_ATOMS: atom_id res chain seq x y z
N MET A 1 -34.13 -15.95 -2.59
CA MET A 1 -32.95 -16.84 -2.61
C MET A 1 -31.89 -16.16 -3.45
N SER A 2 -31.04 -15.36 -2.82
CA SER A 2 -29.92 -14.71 -3.51
C SER A 2 -28.88 -15.77 -3.77
N THR A 3 -28.59 -16.07 -5.04
CA THR A 3 -27.43 -16.86 -5.40
C THR A 3 -26.21 -16.03 -5.03
N LEU A 4 -25.60 -16.35 -3.88
CA LEU A 4 -24.26 -15.89 -3.54
C LEU A 4 -23.34 -16.36 -4.67
N HIS A 5 -23.12 -15.49 -5.66
CA HIS A 5 -22.03 -15.69 -6.59
C HIS A 5 -20.77 -15.64 -5.73
N ALA A 6 -20.08 -16.77 -5.61
CA ALA A 6 -18.84 -16.81 -4.85
C ALA A 6 -17.89 -15.78 -5.46
N ASP A 7 -17.24 -15.00 -4.61
CA ASP A 7 -16.27 -13.97 -5.00
C ASP A 7 -15.24 -14.61 -5.96
N PRO A 8 -15.12 -14.13 -7.22
CA PRO A 8 -14.19 -14.68 -8.20
C PRO A 8 -12.75 -14.74 -7.69
N ARG A 9 -12.34 -13.76 -6.87
CA ARG A 9 -11.01 -13.74 -6.24
C ARG A 9 -10.84 -14.88 -5.24
N ALA A 10 -11.86 -15.11 -4.40
CA ALA A 10 -11.82 -16.20 -3.43
C ALA A 10 -11.75 -17.57 -4.12
N ILE A 11 -12.45 -17.75 -5.25
CA ILE A 11 -12.35 -18.96 -6.08
C ILE A 11 -10.94 -19.11 -6.66
N ALA A 12 -10.35 -18.05 -7.21
CA ALA A 12 -9.01 -18.07 -7.76
C ALA A 12 -7.95 -18.43 -6.69
N CYS A 13 -8.04 -17.82 -5.50
CA CYS A 13 -7.18 -18.14 -4.36
C CYS A 13 -7.26 -19.63 -3.99
N ALA A 14 -8.48 -20.14 -3.76
CA ALA A 14 -8.69 -21.54 -3.39
C ALA A 14 -8.19 -22.51 -4.46
N SER A 15 -8.39 -22.18 -5.74
CA SER A 15 -7.95 -23.01 -6.87
C SER A 15 -6.43 -23.08 -6.98
N PHE A 16 -5.74 -21.94 -6.82
CA PHE A 16 -4.29 -21.91 -6.81
C PHE A 16 -3.72 -22.73 -5.64
N TRP A 17 -4.22 -22.52 -4.42
CA TRP A 17 -3.72 -23.23 -3.25
C TRP A 17 -3.96 -24.73 -3.30
N GLN A 18 -5.09 -25.17 -3.85
CA GLN A 18 -5.35 -26.58 -4.12
C GLN A 18 -4.32 -27.14 -5.12
N ALA A 19 -4.12 -26.44 -6.25
CA ALA A 19 -3.19 -26.88 -7.29
C ALA A 19 -1.74 -26.95 -6.78
N LEU A 20 -1.33 -26.03 -5.90
CA LEU A 20 -0.01 -26.04 -5.26
C LEU A 20 0.11 -27.19 -4.27
N SER A 21 -0.90 -27.38 -3.41
CA SER A 21 -0.92 -28.47 -2.43
C SER A 21 -0.82 -29.84 -3.10
N ASP A 22 -1.52 -30.04 -4.22
CA ASP A 22 -1.49 -31.28 -5.00
C ASP A 22 -0.12 -31.58 -5.61
N LYS A 23 0.72 -30.55 -5.82
CA LYS A 23 2.05 -30.66 -6.41
C LYS A 23 3.19 -30.51 -5.40
N LEU A 24 2.90 -30.24 -4.13
CA LEU A 24 3.90 -29.78 -3.16
C LEU A 24 5.12 -30.70 -3.06
N GLU A 25 4.91 -32.01 -2.95
CA GLU A 25 6.00 -33.00 -2.85
C GLU A 25 6.92 -32.96 -4.08
N SER A 26 6.33 -32.82 -5.28
CA SER A 26 7.11 -32.70 -6.52
C SER A 26 7.91 -31.41 -6.57
N LEU A 27 7.31 -30.29 -6.15
CA LEU A 27 7.95 -28.97 -6.12
C LEU A 27 9.15 -28.96 -5.15
N GLN A 28 9.02 -29.60 -3.99
CA GLN A 28 10.08 -29.72 -2.99
C GLN A 28 11.29 -30.57 -3.42
N SER A 29 11.17 -31.29 -4.53
CA SER A 29 12.27 -32.09 -5.11
C SER A 29 13.04 -31.36 -6.22
N LEU A 30 12.58 -30.17 -6.63
CA LEU A 30 13.18 -29.41 -7.72
C LEU A 30 14.41 -28.62 -7.28
N SER A 31 15.25 -28.24 -8.24
CA SER A 31 16.28 -27.21 -8.02
C SER A 31 15.64 -25.82 -7.94
N GLY A 32 16.30 -24.85 -7.31
CA GLY A 32 15.79 -23.47 -7.17
C GLY A 32 15.23 -22.88 -8.48
N PRO A 33 15.99 -22.85 -9.59
CA PRO A 33 15.50 -22.30 -10.85
C PRO A 33 14.28 -23.05 -11.43
N ALA A 34 14.26 -24.39 -11.31
CA ALA A 34 13.14 -25.18 -11.79
C ALA A 34 11.90 -24.99 -10.91
N LEU A 35 12.08 -24.87 -9.59
CA LEU A 35 11.02 -24.57 -8.64
C LEU A 35 10.37 -23.22 -8.95
N VAL A 36 11.15 -22.16 -9.12
CA VAL A 36 10.63 -20.82 -9.47
C VAL A 36 9.84 -20.88 -10.78
N GLY A 37 10.35 -21.57 -11.81
CA GLY A 37 9.65 -21.75 -13.08
C GLY A 37 8.30 -22.45 -12.93
N GLU A 38 8.25 -23.57 -12.19
CA GLU A 38 7.01 -24.32 -11.96
C GLU A 38 6.01 -23.57 -11.09
N LEU A 39 6.45 -22.84 -10.07
CA LEU A 39 5.58 -22.00 -9.24
C LEU A 39 4.91 -20.90 -10.06
N ASN A 40 5.67 -20.19 -10.90
CA ASN A 40 5.11 -19.16 -11.77
C ASN A 40 4.18 -19.75 -12.83
N ALA A 41 4.51 -20.90 -13.42
CA ALA A 41 3.63 -21.60 -14.34
C ALA A 41 2.30 -22.03 -13.68
N LEU A 42 2.34 -22.36 -12.39
CA LEU A 42 1.16 -22.70 -11.60
C LEU A 42 0.32 -21.47 -11.21
N LEU A 43 0.96 -20.34 -10.96
CA LEU A 43 0.33 -19.08 -10.56
C LEU A 43 -0.37 -18.37 -11.74
N GLN A 44 0.28 -18.35 -12.91
CA GLN A 44 -0.13 -17.59 -14.09
C GLN A 44 -1.62 -17.74 -14.50
N PRO A 45 -2.23 -18.94 -14.47
CA PRO A 45 -3.64 -19.10 -14.88
C PRO A 45 -4.63 -18.42 -13.94
N PHE A 46 -4.24 -18.18 -12.69
CA PHE A 46 -5.12 -17.61 -11.65
C PHE A 46 -4.83 -16.13 -11.40
N PHE A 47 -3.54 -15.76 -11.40
CA PHE A 47 -3.06 -14.41 -11.11
C PHE A 47 -1.98 -14.00 -12.12
N PRO A 48 -2.37 -13.54 -13.33
CA PRO A 48 -1.44 -13.35 -14.43
C PRO A 48 -0.45 -12.18 -14.24
N ASN A 49 -0.72 -11.30 -13.28
CA ASN A 49 0.10 -10.13 -12.95
C ASN A 49 0.95 -10.33 -11.68
N LEU A 50 0.80 -11.48 -11.00
CA LEU A 50 1.60 -11.81 -9.84
C LEU A 50 2.73 -12.77 -10.24
N ALA A 51 3.82 -12.72 -9.50
CA ALA A 51 4.94 -13.65 -9.66
C ALA A 51 5.27 -14.34 -8.34
N ALA A 52 5.89 -15.51 -8.47
CA ALA A 52 6.43 -16.29 -7.36
C ALA A 52 7.97 -16.21 -7.35
N GLU A 53 8.52 -15.83 -6.21
CA GLU A 53 9.94 -15.89 -5.87
C GLU A 53 10.15 -16.92 -4.76
N VAL A 54 11.39 -17.39 -4.60
CA VAL A 54 11.75 -18.41 -3.60
C VAL A 54 12.95 -17.92 -2.80
N LEU A 55 12.82 -17.93 -1.48
CA LEU A 55 13.93 -17.73 -0.55
C LEU A 55 14.26 -19.04 0.15
N GLY A 56 15.55 -19.40 0.19
CA GLY A 56 16.02 -20.68 0.69
C GLY A 56 16.02 -21.79 -0.37
N ASP A 57 16.32 -23.02 0.06
CA ASP A 57 16.48 -24.17 -0.82
C ASP A 57 15.48 -25.29 -0.47
N PRO A 58 14.89 -25.95 -1.47
CA PRO A 58 14.04 -27.11 -1.22
C PRO A 58 14.73 -28.20 -0.38
N PRO A 59 13.99 -28.92 0.49
CA PRO A 59 12.51 -28.93 0.59
C PRO A 59 11.91 -27.81 1.44
N ALA A 60 12.73 -26.99 2.11
CA ALA A 60 12.28 -25.96 3.05
C ALA A 60 12.56 -24.54 2.53
N PHE A 61 11.52 -23.83 2.12
CA PHE A 61 11.66 -22.52 1.49
C PHE A 61 10.52 -21.56 1.86
N THR A 62 10.74 -20.27 1.62
CA THR A 62 9.67 -19.26 1.65
C THR A 62 9.22 -18.98 0.22
N LEU A 63 7.94 -19.19 -0.05
CA LEU A 63 7.26 -18.69 -1.25
C LEU A 63 6.95 -17.20 -1.05
N VAL A 64 7.64 -16.35 -1.79
CA VAL A 64 7.39 -14.91 -1.80
C VAL A 64 6.52 -14.60 -3.01
N LEU A 65 5.34 -14.06 -2.80
CA LEU A 65 4.46 -13.61 -3.88
C LEU A 65 4.59 -12.09 -4.03
N THR A 66 4.75 -11.63 -5.27
CA THR A 66 5.02 -10.21 -5.60
C THR A 66 4.14 -9.74 -6.74
N ALA A 67 3.81 -8.45 -6.75
CA ALA A 67 3.13 -7.74 -7.82
C ALA A 67 4.10 -6.83 -8.60
N HIS A 68 5.41 -6.96 -8.36
CA HIS A 68 6.46 -6.12 -8.95
C HIS A 68 6.18 -4.61 -8.78
N GLY A 69 5.63 -4.23 -7.62
CA GLY A 69 5.30 -2.84 -7.31
C GLY A 69 4.01 -2.32 -7.95
N ALA A 70 3.25 -3.16 -8.68
CA ALA A 70 1.97 -2.77 -9.26
C ALA A 70 0.88 -2.68 -8.17
N GLU A 71 0.65 -1.46 -7.66
CA GLU A 71 -0.36 -1.19 -6.61
C GLU A 71 -1.74 -1.77 -6.92
N ALA A 72 -2.13 -1.86 -8.19
CA ALA A 72 -3.42 -2.37 -8.64
C ALA A 72 -3.62 -3.86 -8.31
N ASP A 73 -2.54 -4.63 -8.23
CA ASP A 73 -2.57 -6.07 -7.99
C ASP A 73 -2.30 -6.43 -6.51
N PHE A 74 -2.02 -5.43 -5.65
CA PHE A 74 -1.72 -5.67 -4.23
C PHE A 74 -2.91 -6.29 -3.47
N GLU A 75 -4.15 -5.95 -3.85
CA GLU A 75 -5.33 -6.52 -3.18
C GLU A 75 -5.44 -8.02 -3.44
N ASP A 76 -5.20 -8.44 -4.68
CA ASP A 76 -5.22 -9.84 -5.08
C ASP A 76 -4.07 -10.59 -4.40
N LEU A 77 -2.87 -10.00 -4.38
CA LEU A 77 -1.70 -10.54 -3.68
C LEU A 77 -1.96 -10.77 -2.18
N MET A 78 -2.48 -9.76 -1.50
CA MET A 78 -2.78 -9.84 -0.06
C MET A 78 -3.88 -10.88 0.23
N ALA A 79 -4.91 -10.95 -0.60
CA ALA A 79 -5.96 -11.95 -0.47
C ALA A 79 -5.42 -13.37 -0.69
N LEU A 80 -4.55 -13.55 -1.68
CA LEU A 80 -3.90 -14.82 -1.98
C LEU A 80 -3.07 -15.31 -0.78
N VAL A 81 -2.16 -14.47 -0.27
CA VAL A 81 -1.30 -14.84 0.86
C VAL A 81 -2.10 -15.10 2.14
N ARG A 82 -3.10 -14.26 2.45
CA ARG A 82 -3.97 -14.44 3.63
C ARG A 82 -4.77 -15.74 3.60
N SER A 83 -5.08 -16.25 2.40
CA SER A 83 -5.83 -17.49 2.22
C SER A 83 -4.94 -18.75 2.12
N ALA A 84 -3.62 -18.60 2.28
CA ALA A 84 -2.69 -19.71 2.22
C ALA A 84 -3.02 -20.79 3.26
N PRO A 85 -3.20 -22.06 2.86
CA PRO A 85 -3.32 -23.15 3.81
C PRO A 85 -1.95 -23.41 4.47
N PRO A 86 -1.91 -24.12 5.61
CA PRO A 86 -0.65 -24.62 6.14
C PRO A 86 0.03 -25.56 5.14
N LEU A 87 1.25 -25.20 4.72
CA LEU A 87 2.06 -26.00 3.80
C LEU A 87 3.28 -26.56 4.55
N PRO A 88 3.47 -27.90 4.60
CA PRO A 88 4.64 -28.49 5.24
C PRO A 88 5.96 -27.94 4.66
N GLN A 89 6.81 -27.36 5.52
CA GLN A 89 8.12 -26.81 5.17
C GLN A 89 8.09 -25.62 4.20
N VAL A 90 6.92 -25.02 3.95
CA VAL A 90 6.80 -23.83 3.09
C VAL A 90 6.16 -22.69 3.87
N ALA A 91 6.92 -21.60 4.04
CA ALA A 91 6.36 -20.33 4.48
C ALA A 91 5.81 -19.56 3.27
N VAL A 92 4.77 -18.76 3.48
CA VAL A 92 4.19 -17.92 2.43
C VAL A 92 4.23 -16.48 2.91
N GLU A 93 4.80 -15.60 2.08
CA GLU A 93 4.92 -14.19 2.38
C GLU A 93 4.43 -13.36 1.19
N ALA A 94 3.76 -12.25 1.49
CA ALA A 94 3.42 -11.22 0.51
C ALA A 94 4.57 -10.22 0.43
N PHE A 95 4.79 -9.70 -0.77
CA PHE A 95 5.75 -8.66 -1.07
C PHE A 95 7.20 -9.11 -0.88
N ARG A 96 8.08 -8.62 -1.75
CA ARG A 96 9.51 -8.75 -1.48
C ARG A 96 9.86 -8.04 -0.18
N GLN A 97 10.48 -8.76 0.74
CA GLN A 97 10.94 -8.22 2.02
C GLN A 97 12.20 -7.36 1.85
N ARG A 98 12.40 -6.41 2.77
CA ARG A 98 13.60 -5.57 2.81
C ARG A 98 14.87 -6.41 2.86
N MET A 99 15.84 -6.10 2.00
CA MET A 99 17.18 -6.65 2.11
C MET A 99 17.99 -5.92 3.20
N ARG A 100 18.65 -6.69 4.06
CA ARG A 100 19.47 -6.18 5.16
C ARG A 100 20.93 -5.96 4.78
N GLU A 101 21.36 -6.54 3.67
CA GLU A 101 22.73 -6.50 3.18
C GLU A 101 22.74 -5.83 1.80
N GLY A 102 23.80 -5.07 1.53
CA GLY A 102 24.05 -4.52 0.21
C GLY A 102 24.30 -5.63 -0.82
N PHE A 103 24.08 -5.30 -2.08
CA PHE A 103 24.25 -6.25 -3.18
C PHE A 103 24.72 -5.56 -4.45
N SER A 104 25.27 -6.35 -5.37
CA SER A 104 25.64 -5.88 -6.71
C SER A 104 24.71 -6.48 -7.75
N MET A 105 24.38 -5.67 -8.75
CA MET A 105 23.73 -6.12 -9.96
C MET A 105 24.71 -6.01 -11.13
N ARG A 106 24.70 -7.03 -11.99
CA ARG A 106 25.46 -7.02 -13.24
C ARG A 106 24.51 -7.12 -14.41
N MET A 107 24.58 -6.17 -15.33
CA MET A 107 23.85 -6.18 -16.59
C MET A 107 24.85 -6.02 -17.73
N ASN A 108 24.97 -7.05 -18.57
CA ASN A 108 26.02 -7.14 -19.58
C ASN A 108 27.42 -6.99 -18.96
N ASP A 109 28.21 -6.03 -19.42
CA ASP A 109 29.58 -5.75 -18.96
C ASP A 109 29.65 -4.65 -17.88
N PHE A 110 28.51 -4.21 -17.36
CA PHE A 110 28.43 -3.18 -16.32
C PHE A 110 27.96 -3.77 -14.99
N GLU A 111 28.63 -3.34 -13.92
CA GLU A 111 28.31 -3.72 -12.55
C GLU A 111 28.12 -2.46 -11.69
N LEU A 112 27.02 -2.47 -10.94
CA LEU A 112 26.67 -1.44 -9.98
C LEU A 112 26.41 -2.14 -8.64
N ALA A 113 27.08 -1.67 -7.59
CA ALA A 113 26.77 -2.05 -6.22
C ALA A 113 25.73 -1.08 -5.65
N SER A 114 24.89 -1.53 -4.73
CA SER A 114 23.99 -0.65 -3.98
C SER A 114 24.78 0.40 -3.17
N SER A 115 25.97 0.07 -2.68
CA SER A 115 26.90 1.04 -2.07
C SER A 115 27.38 2.15 -3.03
N ASP A 116 27.29 1.96 -4.35
CA ASP A 116 27.64 2.96 -5.35
C ASP A 116 26.45 3.89 -5.68
N VAL A 117 25.24 3.57 -5.22
CA VAL A 117 24.05 4.42 -5.37
C VAL A 117 23.96 5.33 -4.15
N LEU A 118 23.96 6.65 -4.41
CA LEU A 118 23.83 7.67 -3.39
C LEU A 118 22.38 8.17 -3.36
N VAL A 119 21.86 8.40 -2.16
CA VAL A 119 20.46 8.80 -1.95
C VAL A 119 20.41 10.05 -1.07
N LYS A 120 19.61 11.02 -1.47
CA LYS A 120 19.07 12.07 -0.62
C LYS A 120 17.57 11.88 -0.48
N HIS A 121 17.02 12.40 0.61
CA HIS A 121 15.59 12.29 0.87
C HIS A 121 15.03 13.58 1.45
N GLU A 122 13.73 13.78 1.24
CA GLU A 122 12.96 14.81 1.93
C GLU A 122 11.49 14.38 2.12
N PRO A 123 10.81 14.89 3.17
CA PRO A 123 9.36 14.77 3.30
C PRO A 123 8.63 15.43 2.12
N TYR A 124 7.72 14.71 1.48
CA TYR A 124 6.94 15.19 0.34
C TYR A 124 5.52 14.64 0.35
N ARG A 125 4.52 15.46 0.69
CA ARG A 125 3.08 15.11 0.65
C ARG A 125 2.74 13.77 1.35
N GLY A 126 3.35 13.56 2.52
CA GLY A 126 3.23 12.32 3.32
C GLY A 126 4.10 11.15 2.82
N ARG A 127 4.90 11.33 1.78
CA ARG A 127 5.81 10.32 1.24
C ARG A 127 7.25 10.78 1.41
N VAL A 128 8.20 9.89 1.17
CA VAL A 128 9.62 10.25 1.14
C VAL A 128 10.04 10.42 -0.32
N ALA A 129 10.23 11.66 -0.75
CA ALA A 129 10.82 11.93 -2.07
C ALA A 129 12.31 11.62 -2.04
N LEU A 130 12.83 11.10 -3.15
CA LEU A 130 14.22 10.67 -3.27
C LEU A 130 14.90 11.38 -4.43
N GLU A 131 16.15 11.77 -4.22
CA GLU A 131 17.06 12.16 -5.28
C GLU A 131 18.25 11.19 -5.29
N LEU A 132 18.58 10.65 -6.45
CA LEU A 132 19.56 9.60 -6.62
C LEU A 132 20.78 10.09 -7.40
N GLY A 133 21.95 9.69 -6.94
CA GLY A 133 23.23 9.87 -7.63
C GLY A 133 24.08 8.61 -7.60
N PHE A 134 25.28 8.69 -8.16
CA PHE A 134 26.25 7.61 -8.18
C PHE A 134 27.58 8.08 -7.57
N ALA A 135 28.15 7.25 -6.71
CA ALA A 135 29.44 7.51 -6.06
C ALA A 135 30.63 7.48 -7.03
N LYS A 136 30.42 6.94 -8.23
CA LYS A 136 31.41 6.84 -9.30
C LYS A 136 30.84 7.36 -10.62
N PRO A 137 31.67 7.91 -11.52
CA PRO A 137 31.23 8.28 -12.86
C PRO A 137 30.65 7.07 -13.60
N ILE A 138 29.45 7.25 -14.16
CA ILE A 138 28.81 6.23 -15.01
C ILE A 138 29.12 6.57 -16.48
N PRO A 139 29.57 5.60 -17.29
CA PRO A 139 29.72 5.78 -18.73
C PRO A 139 28.44 6.32 -19.38
N MET A 140 28.57 7.25 -20.33
CA MET A 140 27.43 7.96 -20.94
C MET A 140 26.38 7.00 -21.54
N ASP A 141 26.84 5.91 -22.17
CA ASP A 141 26.02 4.86 -22.76
C ASP A 141 25.35 3.93 -21.73
N MET A 142 25.78 4.00 -20.46
CA MET A 142 25.26 3.19 -19.36
C MET A 142 24.41 3.99 -18.36
N GLN A 143 24.17 5.29 -18.60
CA GLN A 143 23.40 6.13 -17.66
C GLN A 143 21.97 5.62 -17.45
N ASP A 144 21.23 5.35 -18.53
CA ASP A 144 19.86 4.82 -18.42
C ASP A 144 19.82 3.44 -17.74
N HIS A 145 20.83 2.60 -18.00
CA HIS A 145 20.98 1.30 -17.35
C HIS A 145 21.21 1.46 -15.85
N ALA A 146 22.14 2.33 -15.44
CA ALA A 146 22.42 2.60 -14.03
C ALA A 146 21.21 3.20 -13.30
N ARG A 147 20.48 4.12 -13.96
CA ARG A 147 19.22 4.68 -13.45
C ARG A 147 18.18 3.58 -13.23
N HIS A 148 17.97 2.70 -14.21
CA HIS A 148 17.03 1.58 -14.06
C HIS A 148 17.47 0.60 -12.96
N MET A 149 18.76 0.23 -12.91
CA MET A 149 19.32 -0.63 -11.86
C MET A 149 19.13 -0.02 -10.47
N SER A 150 19.32 1.30 -10.31
CA SER A 150 19.13 1.97 -9.02
C SER A 150 17.69 1.86 -8.49
N LEU A 151 16.69 1.89 -9.38
CA LEU A 151 15.28 1.68 -9.00
C LEU A 151 15.01 0.24 -8.57
N ILE A 152 15.58 -0.75 -9.27
CA ILE A 152 15.51 -2.15 -8.87
C ILE A 152 16.18 -2.35 -7.50
N MET A 153 17.32 -1.71 -7.26
CA MET A 153 18.01 -1.76 -5.97
C MET A 153 17.19 -1.16 -4.85
N LEU A 154 16.56 -0.01 -5.07
CA LEU A 154 15.65 0.61 -4.10
C LEU A 154 14.50 -0.31 -3.73
N ASP A 155 13.85 -0.92 -4.72
CA ASP A 155 12.76 -1.89 -4.49
C ASP A 155 13.20 -3.08 -3.63
N HIS A 156 14.41 -3.61 -3.83
CA HIS A 156 14.94 -4.68 -2.98
C HIS A 156 15.34 -4.22 -1.57
N ILE A 157 15.99 -3.06 -1.45
CA ILE A 157 16.50 -2.56 -0.17
C ILE A 157 15.35 -2.09 0.73
N LEU A 158 14.40 -1.35 0.17
CA LEU A 158 13.22 -0.87 0.90
C LEU A 158 12.09 -1.91 0.98
N GLY A 159 12.16 -2.97 0.18
CA GLY A 159 11.06 -3.92 0.01
C GLY A 159 9.94 -3.35 -0.84
N GLU A 160 9.17 -4.24 -1.45
CA GLU A 160 8.21 -3.88 -2.49
C GLU A 160 7.08 -2.99 -1.97
N TYR A 161 6.52 -3.31 -0.79
CA TYR A 161 5.39 -2.54 -0.26
C TYR A 161 5.81 -1.11 0.08
N ASP A 162 6.95 -0.92 0.76
CA ASP A 162 7.39 0.41 1.16
C ASP A 162 7.86 1.23 -0.04
N PHE A 163 8.53 0.60 -1.01
CA PHE A 163 8.87 1.26 -2.26
C PHE A 163 7.62 1.76 -3.00
N ALA A 164 6.58 0.93 -3.16
CA ALA A 164 5.38 1.35 -3.86
C ALA A 164 4.54 2.39 -3.08
N VAL A 165 4.42 2.23 -1.75
CA VAL A 165 3.44 2.97 -0.95
C VAL A 165 4.01 4.23 -0.28
N LYS A 166 5.27 4.17 0.14
CA LYS A 166 5.89 5.17 1.02
C LYS A 166 6.87 6.08 0.28
N VAL A 167 7.49 5.59 -0.80
CA VAL A 167 8.35 6.42 -1.66
C VAL A 167 7.50 7.35 -2.52
N GLY A 168 7.92 8.61 -2.57
CA GLY A 168 7.36 9.68 -3.39
C GLY A 168 7.99 9.73 -4.78
N PRO A 169 8.09 10.93 -5.39
CA PRO A 169 8.89 11.11 -6.59
C PRO A 169 10.34 10.65 -6.37
N VAL A 170 10.91 10.05 -7.41
CA VAL A 170 12.31 9.64 -7.44
C VAL A 170 12.95 10.31 -8.66
N ASP A 171 13.85 11.25 -8.40
CA ASP A 171 14.61 11.95 -9.42
C ASP A 171 16.07 11.49 -9.41
N HIS A 172 16.74 11.61 -10.54
CA HIS A 172 18.19 11.38 -10.65
C HIS A 172 18.88 12.72 -10.82
N VAL A 173 19.99 12.91 -10.10
CA VAL A 173 20.83 14.09 -10.26
C VAL A 173 21.31 14.22 -11.71
N GLU A 174 21.37 15.45 -12.18
CA GLU A 174 21.90 15.75 -13.51
C GLU A 174 23.40 15.42 -13.59
N ALA A 175 23.85 15.04 -14.79
CA ALA A 175 25.21 14.51 -14.98
C ALA A 175 26.32 15.50 -14.62
N ASP A 176 26.07 16.81 -14.76
CA ASP A 176 27.02 17.88 -14.43
C ASP A 176 27.07 18.20 -12.92
N ALA A 177 26.02 17.88 -12.17
CA ALA A 177 25.95 17.99 -10.71
C ALA A 177 26.37 16.72 -9.97
N GLN A 178 26.63 15.61 -10.70
CA GLN A 178 26.95 14.31 -10.11
C GLN A 178 28.18 14.31 -9.20
N ALA A 179 29.20 15.10 -9.53
CA ALA A 179 30.46 15.16 -8.79
C ALA A 179 30.32 15.82 -7.40
N ASP A 180 29.32 16.71 -7.26
CA ASP A 180 29.05 17.45 -6.02
C ASP A 180 27.86 16.85 -5.24
N PHE A 181 27.35 15.69 -5.66
CA PHE A 181 26.21 15.04 -5.05
C PHE A 181 26.58 14.34 -3.73
N GLU A 182 26.38 15.03 -2.62
CA GLU A 182 26.59 14.48 -1.26
C GLU A 182 25.37 13.71 -0.75
N GLY A 183 25.14 12.51 -1.27
CA GLY A 183 24.12 11.57 -0.75
C GLY A 183 24.70 10.52 0.19
N VAL A 184 23.83 9.78 0.86
CA VAL A 184 24.22 8.59 1.63
C VAL A 184 24.21 7.33 0.74
N PRO A 185 25.11 6.35 0.94
CA PRO A 185 25.01 5.08 0.23
C PRO A 185 23.66 4.39 0.49
N LEU A 186 23.10 3.74 -0.54
CA LEU A 186 21.80 3.06 -0.43
C LEU A 186 21.79 1.98 0.66
N ASP A 187 22.93 1.31 0.89
CA ASP A 187 23.09 0.30 1.95
C ASP A 187 22.80 0.85 3.35
N ASP A 188 23.07 2.14 3.57
CA ASP A 188 22.89 2.83 4.85
C ASP A 188 21.56 3.59 4.92
N PHE A 189 20.80 3.63 3.82
CA PHE A 189 19.66 4.53 3.66
C PHE A 189 18.41 4.09 4.44
N VAL A 190 18.22 2.79 4.68
CA VAL A 190 16.98 2.24 5.27
C VAL A 190 16.63 2.89 6.62
N ALA A 191 17.63 3.12 7.48
CA ALA A 191 17.40 3.75 8.78
C ALA A 191 16.99 5.23 8.66
N LEU A 192 17.53 5.95 7.67
CA LEU A 192 17.19 7.33 7.39
C LEU A 192 15.79 7.44 6.77
N PHE A 193 15.43 6.50 5.90
CA PHE A 193 14.08 6.37 5.36
C PHE A 193 13.05 6.16 6.48
N ASP A 194 13.31 5.24 7.39
CA ASP A 194 12.41 4.95 8.51
C ASP A 194 12.31 6.13 9.51
N ALA A 195 13.41 6.85 9.73
CA ALA A 195 13.42 8.06 10.54
C ALA A 195 12.60 9.18 9.88
N CYS A 196 12.80 9.45 8.59
CA CYS A 196 11.99 10.40 7.83
C CYS A 196 10.49 10.04 7.89
N TRP A 197 10.17 8.76 7.65
CA TRP A 197 8.80 8.25 7.68
C TRP A 197 8.14 8.44 9.05
N ARG A 198 8.84 8.12 10.14
CA ARG A 198 8.27 8.14 11.48
C ARG A 198 8.32 9.52 12.12
N ASP A 199 9.48 10.16 12.08
CA ASP A 199 9.80 11.31 12.91
C ASP A 199 9.49 12.63 12.18
N ASP A 200 9.84 12.73 10.89
CA ASP A 200 9.59 13.94 10.10
C ASP A 200 8.15 13.98 9.56
N LEU A 201 7.65 12.84 9.08
CA LEU A 201 6.29 12.69 8.53
C LEU A 201 5.24 12.28 9.55
N GLY A 202 5.65 11.78 10.73
CA GLY A 202 4.73 11.40 11.82
C GLY A 202 4.01 10.07 11.63
N HIS A 203 4.39 9.22 10.66
CA HIS A 203 3.72 7.96 10.35
C HIS A 203 4.21 6.83 11.27
N THR A 204 3.80 6.87 12.54
CA THR A 204 4.31 5.96 13.59
C THR A 204 3.82 4.52 13.50
N GLY A 205 2.73 4.26 12.76
CA GLY A 205 2.04 2.99 12.69
C GLY A 205 1.22 2.66 13.95
N VAL A 206 1.21 3.51 14.97
CA VAL A 206 0.51 3.27 16.24
C VAL A 206 -0.83 3.99 16.22
N PHE A 207 -1.90 3.30 16.66
CA PHE A 207 -3.21 3.93 16.82
C PHE A 207 -3.11 5.04 17.87
N PRO A 208 -3.48 6.28 17.52
CA PRO A 208 -3.42 7.40 18.45
C PRO A 208 -4.39 7.18 19.62
N ALA A 209 -3.93 7.49 20.83
CA ALA A 209 -4.75 7.44 22.04
C ALA A 209 -5.30 8.82 22.39
N GLY A 210 -6.49 8.87 22.98
CA GLY A 210 -7.13 10.12 23.42
C GLY A 210 -8.00 10.77 22.35
N GLU A 211 -8.30 12.06 22.54
CA GLU A 211 -9.07 12.85 21.58
C GLU A 211 -8.25 13.17 20.35
N HIS A 212 -8.86 12.98 19.18
CA HIS A 212 -8.21 13.22 17.89
C HIS A 212 -8.23 14.71 17.54
N GLY A 213 -7.10 15.22 17.06
CA GLY A 213 -7.02 16.57 16.47
C GLY A 213 -7.72 16.60 15.10
N TRP A 214 -8.43 17.70 14.82
CA TRP A 214 -9.11 17.91 13.55
C TRP A 214 -8.74 19.24 12.92
N SER A 215 -8.39 19.21 11.63
CA SER A 215 -8.12 20.40 10.83
C SER A 215 -9.26 20.66 9.85
N GLY A 216 -9.80 21.88 9.87
CA GLY A 216 -10.81 22.35 8.91
C GLY A 216 -10.17 22.96 7.67
N LEU A 217 -10.58 22.52 6.49
CA LEU A 217 -10.10 22.95 5.20
C LEU A 217 -11.30 23.30 4.30
N THR A 218 -11.07 24.18 3.33
CA THR A 218 -12.01 24.45 2.24
C THR A 218 -11.32 24.15 0.92
N ALA A 219 -12.01 23.45 0.03
CA ALA A 219 -11.49 23.13 -1.29
C ALA A 219 -12.51 23.50 -2.36
N THR A 220 -12.02 24.01 -3.49
CA THR A 220 -12.84 24.22 -4.69
C THR A 220 -12.49 23.14 -5.69
N ARG A 221 -13.51 22.45 -6.19
CA ARG A 221 -13.38 21.40 -7.21
C ARG A 221 -14.17 21.79 -8.45
N THR A 222 -13.73 21.30 -9.60
CA THR A 222 -14.47 21.46 -10.85
C THR A 222 -15.34 20.22 -11.05
N ALA A 223 -16.66 20.39 -11.11
CA ALA A 223 -17.59 19.33 -11.44
C ALA A 223 -17.51 18.93 -12.93
N ASP A 224 -18.16 17.83 -13.29
CA ASP A 224 -18.18 17.31 -14.66
C ASP A 224 -18.78 18.30 -15.69
N ASP A 225 -19.66 19.19 -15.23
CA ASP A 225 -20.26 20.26 -16.04
C ASP A 225 -19.39 21.54 -16.11
N GLY A 226 -18.22 21.53 -15.48
CA GLY A 226 -17.29 22.64 -15.42
C GLY A 226 -17.60 23.69 -14.35
N SER A 227 -18.65 23.49 -13.54
CA SER A 227 -18.95 24.38 -12.41
C SER A 227 -17.96 24.20 -11.25
N GLU A 228 -17.79 25.26 -10.46
CA GLU A 228 -17.00 25.20 -9.23
C GLU A 228 -17.88 24.77 -8.06
N VAL A 229 -17.45 23.72 -7.38
CA VAL A 229 -18.09 23.15 -6.20
C VAL A 229 -17.20 23.42 -5.00
N GLU A 230 -17.77 24.02 -3.96
CA GLU A 230 -17.10 24.20 -2.68
C GLU A 230 -17.33 22.99 -1.78
N ALA A 231 -16.24 22.48 -1.23
CA ALA A 231 -16.24 21.40 -0.25
C ALA A 231 -15.65 21.90 1.07
N VAL A 232 -16.33 21.59 2.17
CA VAL A 232 -15.79 21.74 3.52
C VAL A 232 -15.22 20.39 3.95
N VAL A 233 -13.96 20.36 4.32
CA VAL A 233 -13.26 19.13 4.71
C VAL A 233 -12.81 19.24 6.16
N MET A 234 -13.16 18.24 6.96
CA MET A 234 -12.61 18.04 8.29
C MET A 234 -11.66 16.85 8.24
N ARG A 235 -10.36 17.11 8.34
CA ARG A 235 -9.31 16.08 8.34
C ARG A 235 -8.99 15.65 9.77
N ASN A 236 -8.98 14.35 10.04
CA ASN A 236 -8.45 13.81 11.28
C ASN A 236 -6.92 13.82 11.20
N ASP A 237 -6.28 14.65 12.01
CA ASP A 237 -4.82 14.79 12.05
C ASP A 237 -4.15 13.58 12.68
N ALA A 238 -4.85 12.89 13.58
CA ALA A 238 -4.34 11.70 14.25
C ALA A 238 -4.25 10.49 13.29
N ALA A 239 -5.06 10.46 12.23
CA ALA A 239 -4.99 9.43 11.19
C ALA A 239 -3.65 9.42 10.45
N ASN A 240 -2.91 10.53 10.46
CA ASN A 240 -1.58 10.64 9.86
C ASN A 240 -0.60 9.61 10.46
N ALA A 241 -0.78 9.23 11.73
CA ALA A 241 0.04 8.21 12.38
C ALA A 241 -0.08 6.82 11.73
N LEU A 242 -1.21 6.53 11.09
CA LEU A 242 -1.54 5.21 10.54
C LEU A 242 -1.37 5.12 9.01
N LEU A 243 -1.03 6.24 8.38
CA LEU A 243 -0.91 6.36 6.94
C LEU A 243 0.06 5.31 6.39
N GLY A 244 -0.33 4.63 5.30
CA GLY A 244 0.51 3.64 4.61
C GLY A 244 0.72 2.33 5.37
N ARG A 245 -0.11 2.02 6.38
CA ARG A 245 -0.18 0.69 6.98
C ARG A 245 -0.79 -0.32 6.00
N ALA A 246 -0.07 -1.43 5.77
CA ALA A 246 -0.50 -2.49 4.86
C ALA A 246 -1.84 -3.12 5.25
N ASP A 247 -2.10 -3.26 6.55
CA ASP A 247 -3.36 -3.81 7.03
C ASP A 247 -4.54 -2.85 6.87
N LEU A 248 -4.32 -1.54 6.67
CA LEU A 248 -5.37 -0.53 6.50
C LEU A 248 -5.47 -0.06 5.04
N GLY A 249 -5.37 -0.99 4.09
CA GLY A 249 -5.32 -0.69 2.65
C GLY A 249 -6.68 -0.39 2.00
N HIS A 250 -7.80 -0.60 2.70
CA HIS A 250 -9.13 -0.38 2.16
C HIS A 250 -9.78 0.87 2.73
N ARG A 251 -10.32 1.70 1.84
CA ARG A 251 -11.11 2.87 2.19
C ARG A 251 -12.60 2.56 2.09
N LEU A 252 -13.30 2.68 3.21
CA LEU A 252 -14.76 2.72 3.27
C LEU A 252 -15.23 4.18 3.31
N SER A 253 -16.12 4.55 2.39
CA SER A 253 -16.82 5.83 2.39
C SER A 253 -18.29 5.60 2.71
N ALA A 254 -18.85 6.42 3.61
CA ALA A 254 -20.27 6.45 3.92
C ALA A 254 -20.82 7.84 3.66
N ALA A 255 -21.67 7.96 2.62
CA ALA A 255 -22.26 9.22 2.18
C ALA A 255 -23.73 9.32 2.63
N VAL A 256 -24.08 10.44 3.26
CA VAL A 256 -25.42 10.73 3.78
C VAL A 256 -25.89 12.07 3.20
N PRO A 257 -27.03 12.13 2.50
CA PRO A 257 -27.68 13.38 2.12
C PRO A 257 -28.07 14.20 3.35
N VAL A 258 -27.85 15.50 3.29
CA VAL A 258 -28.11 16.46 4.36
C VAL A 258 -28.67 17.74 3.76
N GLU A 259 -29.98 17.92 3.88
CA GLU A 259 -30.75 19.09 3.45
C GLU A 259 -31.14 19.99 4.65
N SER A 260 -31.02 19.47 5.87
CA SER A 260 -31.42 20.17 7.10
C SER A 260 -30.40 20.01 8.24
N GLY A 261 -30.55 20.85 9.27
CA GLY A 261 -29.72 20.73 10.49
C GLY A 261 -30.01 19.46 11.29
N GLU A 262 -31.25 18.95 11.24
CA GLU A 262 -31.65 17.70 11.90
C GLU A 262 -30.96 16.50 11.25
N GLU A 263 -30.99 16.43 9.92
CA GLU A 263 -30.29 15.39 9.14
C GLU A 263 -28.77 15.45 9.33
N LEU A 264 -28.20 16.65 9.50
CA LEU A 264 -26.78 16.80 9.81
C LEU A 264 -26.43 16.18 11.17
N ASP A 265 -27.28 16.36 12.17
CA ASP A 265 -27.07 15.78 13.50
C ASP A 265 -27.25 14.26 13.48
N GLU A 266 -28.20 13.73 12.72
CA GLU A 266 -28.34 12.29 12.51
C GLU A 266 -27.13 11.68 11.79
N ALA A 267 -26.61 12.36 10.76
CA ALA A 267 -25.40 11.93 10.06
C ALA A 267 -24.17 11.91 10.97
N ARG A 268 -24.07 12.85 11.94
CA ARG A 268 -23.03 12.82 12.98
C ARG A 268 -23.21 11.67 13.96
N VAL A 269 -24.45 11.35 14.35
CA VAL A 269 -24.72 10.17 15.20
C VAL A 269 -24.32 8.87 14.47
N TYR A 270 -24.58 8.78 13.17
CA TYR A 270 -24.11 7.65 12.35
C TYR A 270 -22.59 7.55 12.37
N GLU A 271 -21.90 8.67 12.10
CA GLU A 271 -20.44 8.79 12.13
C GLU A 271 -19.85 8.33 13.46
N ASP A 272 -20.36 8.85 14.58
CA ASP A 272 -19.86 8.54 15.92
C ASP A 272 -20.01 7.05 16.24
N ARG A 273 -21.16 6.45 15.91
CA ARG A 273 -21.43 5.02 16.14
C ARG A 273 -20.53 4.13 15.29
N LEU A 274 -20.39 4.44 14.01
CA LEU A 274 -19.52 3.67 13.12
C LEU A 274 -18.05 3.82 13.53
N THR A 275 -17.63 5.03 13.89
CA THR A 275 -16.28 5.30 14.39
C THR A 275 -15.99 4.49 15.65
N ALA A 276 -16.92 4.43 16.60
CA ALA A 276 -16.75 3.63 17.82
C ALA A 276 -16.60 2.12 17.53
N LEU A 277 -17.37 1.59 16.58
CA LEU A 277 -17.24 0.19 16.15
C LEU A 277 -15.87 -0.06 15.51
N LEU A 278 -15.48 0.76 14.53
CA LEU A 278 -14.23 0.55 13.79
C LEU A 278 -12.97 0.84 14.61
N GLN A 279 -13.00 1.77 15.56
CA GLN A 279 -11.84 2.04 16.41
C GLN A 279 -11.63 0.95 17.46
N THR A 280 -12.65 0.13 17.74
CA THR A 280 -12.52 -1.01 18.65
C THR A 280 -11.46 -1.95 18.09
N HIS A 281 -10.46 -2.29 18.90
CA HIS A 281 -9.31 -3.13 18.53
C HIS A 281 -8.47 -2.65 17.33
N GLY A 282 -8.65 -1.41 16.86
CA GLY A 282 -7.92 -0.87 15.71
C GLY A 282 -8.37 -1.46 14.37
N GLU A 283 -9.64 -1.85 14.24
CA GLU A 283 -10.22 -2.37 13.00
C GLU A 283 -10.36 -1.31 11.89
N GLY A 284 -10.27 -0.03 12.24
CA GLY A 284 -10.23 1.08 11.31
C GLY A 284 -10.02 2.45 11.96
N CYS A 285 -9.81 3.45 11.12
CA CYS A 285 -9.59 4.83 11.52
C CYS A 285 -10.41 5.77 10.62
N CYS A 286 -11.19 6.66 11.24
CA CYS A 286 -11.79 7.78 10.51
C CYS A 286 -10.68 8.74 10.06
N THR A 287 -10.63 9.06 8.78
CA THR A 287 -9.53 9.83 8.18
C THR A 287 -9.94 11.26 7.89
N HIS A 288 -11.09 11.46 7.26
CA HIS A 288 -11.61 12.78 6.94
C HIS A 288 -13.09 12.71 6.62
N ILE A 289 -13.72 13.88 6.67
CA ILE A 289 -15.13 14.08 6.37
C ILE A 289 -15.23 15.19 5.35
N VAL A 290 -16.04 15.00 4.33
CA VAL A 290 -16.29 15.96 3.27
C VAL A 290 -17.77 16.33 3.29
N LEU A 291 -18.07 17.62 3.32
CA LEU A 291 -19.41 18.15 3.06
C LEU A 291 -19.37 18.92 1.74
N GLU A 292 -20.06 18.40 0.75
CA GLU A 292 -20.07 18.89 -0.63
C GLU A 292 -21.48 18.70 -1.20
N GLU A 293 -22.06 19.75 -1.80
CA GLU A 293 -23.38 19.70 -2.48
C GLU A 293 -24.52 19.06 -1.65
N GLY A 294 -24.55 19.30 -0.34
CA GLY A 294 -25.57 18.73 0.55
C GLY A 294 -25.37 17.24 0.84
N VAL A 295 -24.18 16.69 0.60
CA VAL A 295 -23.83 15.31 0.97
C VAL A 295 -22.67 15.34 1.95
N ARG A 296 -22.87 14.75 3.13
CA ARG A 296 -21.82 14.49 4.11
C ARG A 296 -21.24 13.10 3.88
N THR A 297 -19.98 13.02 3.49
CA THR A 297 -19.26 11.76 3.31
C THR A 297 -18.17 11.59 4.36
N VAL A 298 -18.24 10.52 5.14
CA VAL A 298 -17.22 10.13 6.11
C VAL A 298 -16.34 9.04 5.50
N HIS A 299 -15.02 9.18 5.63
CA HIS A 299 -14.05 8.24 5.07
C HIS A 299 -13.24 7.54 6.16
N PHE A 300 -13.19 6.22 6.08
CA PHE A 300 -12.44 5.36 6.98
C PHE A 300 -11.40 4.55 6.19
N HIS A 301 -10.24 4.32 6.78
CA HIS A 301 -9.37 3.22 6.38
C HIS A 301 -9.57 2.05 7.34
N VAL A 302 -9.78 0.85 6.80
CA VAL A 302 -10.24 -0.33 7.56
C VAL A 302 -9.39 -1.56 7.30
N ALA A 303 -9.30 -2.44 8.30
CA ALA A 303 -8.52 -3.67 8.23
C ALA A 303 -9.28 -4.85 7.62
N ASP A 304 -10.57 -4.95 7.94
CA ASP A 304 -11.47 -5.94 7.38
C ASP A 304 -12.65 -5.23 6.67
N PRO A 305 -12.65 -5.20 5.33
CA PRO A 305 -13.72 -4.55 4.57
C PRO A 305 -15.10 -5.17 4.79
N GLN A 306 -15.19 -6.49 4.98
CA GLN A 306 -16.47 -7.17 5.14
C GLN A 306 -17.08 -6.86 6.50
N VAL A 307 -16.26 -6.89 7.56
CA VAL A 307 -16.67 -6.48 8.91
C VAL A 307 -17.08 -5.01 8.93
N ALA A 308 -16.29 -4.14 8.30
CA ALA A 308 -16.59 -2.71 8.25
C ALA A 308 -17.91 -2.39 7.53
N ILE A 309 -18.18 -3.05 6.40
CA ILE A 309 -19.46 -2.93 5.69
C ILE A 309 -20.62 -3.43 6.56
N ALA A 310 -20.47 -4.57 7.23
CA ALA A 310 -21.49 -5.12 8.11
C ALA A 310 -21.81 -4.16 9.28
N HIS A 311 -20.79 -3.54 9.87
CA HIS A 311 -20.97 -2.50 10.89
C HIS A 311 -21.69 -1.27 10.34
N ALA A 312 -21.26 -0.77 9.18
CA ALA A 312 -21.86 0.39 8.53
C ALA A 312 -23.35 0.16 8.20
N GLN A 313 -23.71 -1.02 7.69
CA GLN A 313 -25.09 -1.43 7.43
C GLN A 313 -25.90 -1.58 8.71
N SER A 314 -25.33 -2.19 9.76
CA SER A 314 -26.02 -2.31 11.05
C SER A 314 -26.35 -0.96 11.67
N VAL A 315 -25.46 0.04 11.56
CA VAL A 315 -25.73 1.40 12.07
C VAL A 315 -26.77 2.10 11.19
N GLN A 316 -26.70 1.90 9.87
CA GLN A 316 -27.65 2.44 8.90
C GLN A 316 -29.07 1.95 9.21
N ASP A 317 -29.25 0.63 9.36
CA ASP A 317 -30.55 0.02 9.66
C ASP A 317 -31.10 0.49 11.01
N ALA A 318 -30.24 0.70 12.01
CA ALA A 318 -30.64 1.14 13.34
C ALA A 318 -31.05 2.62 13.41
N LEU A 319 -30.59 3.44 12.47
CA LEU A 319 -30.92 4.87 12.38
C LEU A 319 -31.92 5.19 11.26
N GLU A 320 -32.29 4.20 10.43
CA GLU A 320 -33.17 4.36 9.27
C GLU A 320 -32.67 5.44 8.28
N LEU A 321 -31.34 5.63 8.19
CA LEU A 321 -30.72 6.67 7.38
C LEU A 321 -30.44 6.23 5.92
N PRO A 322 -30.58 7.12 4.93
CA PRO A 322 -30.21 6.85 3.55
C PRO A 322 -28.68 6.97 3.38
N VAL A 323 -27.95 5.92 3.75
CA VAL A 323 -26.48 5.88 3.60
C VAL A 323 -26.09 5.15 2.32
N THR A 324 -25.19 5.77 1.53
CA THR A 324 -24.53 5.13 0.39
C THR A 324 -23.12 4.73 0.78
N LEU A 325 -22.83 3.42 0.73
CA LEU A 325 -21.52 2.88 1.04
C LEU A 325 -20.70 2.64 -0.23
N ALA A 326 -19.43 3.02 -0.20
CA ALA A 326 -18.47 2.72 -1.26
C ALA A 326 -17.17 2.18 -0.64
N LEU A 327 -16.68 1.07 -1.18
CA LEU A 327 -15.39 0.49 -0.81
C LEU A 327 -14.41 0.65 -1.96
N ALA A 328 -13.19 1.09 -1.65
CA ALA A 328 -12.10 1.15 -2.62
C ALA A 328 -10.83 0.62 -1.97
N PHE A 329 -10.03 -0.13 -2.74
CA PHE A 329 -8.66 -0.45 -2.34
C PHE A 329 -7.77 0.77 -2.62
N ASP A 330 -7.22 1.35 -1.55
CA ASP A 330 -6.39 2.57 -1.56
C ASP A 330 -5.16 2.36 -0.64
N PRO A 331 -4.23 1.45 -0.98
CA PRO A 331 -3.10 1.10 -0.11
C PRO A 331 -2.18 2.29 0.15
N THR A 332 -2.24 3.31 -0.72
CA THR A 332 -1.44 4.52 -0.62
C THR A 332 -2.15 5.67 0.09
N TRP A 333 -3.40 5.49 0.51
CA TRP A 333 -4.18 6.53 1.18
C TRP A 333 -4.27 7.82 0.35
N LYS A 334 -4.35 7.70 -0.99
CA LYS A 334 -4.42 8.82 -1.95
C LYS A 334 -5.48 9.84 -1.55
N SER A 335 -6.64 9.36 -1.10
CA SER A 335 -7.74 10.21 -0.69
C SER A 335 -7.43 11.09 0.52
N TYR A 336 -6.77 10.53 1.54
CA TYR A 336 -6.34 11.29 2.72
C TYR A 336 -5.17 12.24 2.41
N ARG A 337 -4.20 11.78 1.60
CA ARG A 337 -3.01 12.57 1.21
C ARG A 337 -3.33 13.86 0.49
N THR A 338 -4.43 13.91 -0.26
CA THR A 338 -4.91 15.13 -0.94
C THR A 338 -5.13 16.29 0.04
N TRP A 339 -5.36 15.98 1.32
CA TRP A 339 -5.61 16.94 2.38
C TRP A 339 -4.40 17.18 3.29
N LEU A 340 -3.25 16.58 2.99
CA LEU A 340 -1.99 16.91 3.66
C LEU A 340 -1.43 18.21 3.06
N ALA A 341 -0.81 19.02 3.91
CA ALA A 341 -0.20 20.29 3.52
C ALA A 341 1.09 20.07 2.70
#